data_AF-A0A015W948-F1
#
_entry.id   AF-A0A015W948-F1
#
_cell.length_a   1.000
_cell.length_b   1.000
_cell.length_c   1.000
_cell.angle_alpha   90.00
_cell.angle_beta   90.00
_cell.angle_gamma   90.00
#
_symmetry.space_group_name_H-M   'P 1'
#
loop_
_entity.id
_entity.type
_entity.pdbx_description
1 polymer ?
#
loop_
_entity_poly.entity_id
_entity_poly.type
_entity_poly.pdbx_seq_one_letter_code
_entity_poly.pdbx_strand_id
1 'polypeptide(L)'
;WLSIGEIDTFNGLSELSPEYITHLLNYGIIEKSDEEYSFKIEALKLYLSNKNKYKKINLSTSEKQSEISTRRNNLEPKIRKIVRSQLLAFLGENEAKKKIINELYGSKKVNEYMSHNYSDFFEPNKHNIYLKNLFELIRKNWDCFKFIFDTNVEIFEAKSILINYYRKGDAHASKISDSDFQSFRGAMEWMEEKILNFLS
;
A
#
# COMPACT_ATOMS: atom_id res chain seq x y z
N TRP A 1 -4.67 16.78 -21.87
CA TRP A 1 -4.80 16.56 -23.32
C TRP A 1 -3.57 15.86 -23.89
N LEU A 2 -2.38 16.47 -23.84
CA LEU A 2 -1.12 15.80 -24.21
C LEU A 2 -0.86 14.44 -23.52
N SER A 3 -1.13 14.31 -22.20
CA SER A 3 -0.89 13.06 -21.45
C SER A 3 -1.83 11.89 -21.79
N ILE A 4 -2.86 12.15 -22.61
CA ILE A 4 -3.84 11.15 -23.05
C ILE A 4 -3.87 11.00 -24.57
N GLY A 5 -2.90 11.59 -25.29
CA GLY A 5 -2.74 11.45 -26.75
C GLY A 5 -3.53 12.45 -27.60
N GLU A 6 -4.21 13.42 -26.98
CA GLU A 6 -4.96 14.46 -27.71
C GLU A 6 -4.05 15.65 -28.01
N ILE A 7 -3.28 15.52 -29.10
CA ILE A 7 -2.28 16.49 -29.54
C ILE A 7 -2.96 17.70 -30.20
N ASP A 8 -3.96 17.48 -31.05
CA ASP A 8 -4.64 18.56 -31.79
C ASP A 8 -5.43 19.51 -30.86
N THR A 9 -6.12 18.95 -29.86
CA THR A 9 -6.82 19.73 -28.82
C THR A 9 -5.83 20.59 -28.02
N PHE A 10 -4.64 20.05 -27.74
CA PHE A 10 -3.61 20.80 -27.03
C PHE A 10 -3.02 21.92 -27.91
N ASN A 11 -2.77 21.65 -29.19
CA ASN A 11 -2.25 22.63 -30.15
C ASN A 11 -3.23 23.81 -30.32
N GLY A 12 -4.53 23.53 -30.46
CA GLY A 12 -5.56 24.58 -30.55
C GLY A 12 -5.64 25.45 -29.28
N LEU A 13 -5.41 24.88 -28.10
CA LEU A 13 -5.34 25.65 -26.84
C LEU A 13 -4.02 26.41 -26.67
N SER A 14 -2.96 25.95 -27.32
CA SER A 14 -1.64 26.60 -27.29
C SER A 14 -1.63 27.93 -28.06
N GLU A 15 -2.40 28.00 -29.15
CA GLU A 15 -2.61 29.22 -29.94
C GLU A 15 -3.47 30.24 -29.20
N LEU A 16 -4.43 29.78 -28.39
CA LEU A 16 -5.36 30.63 -27.65
C LEU A 16 -4.75 31.27 -26.39
N SER A 17 -3.66 30.73 -25.85
CA SER A 17 -3.03 31.25 -24.61
C SER A 17 -1.50 31.02 -24.60
N PRO A 18 -0.73 31.86 -25.32
CA PRO A 18 0.73 31.73 -25.44
C PRO A 18 1.49 31.85 -24.10
N GLU A 19 0.93 32.57 -23.13
CA GLU A 19 1.50 32.76 -21.80
C GLU A 19 1.57 31.43 -21.01
N TYR A 20 0.54 30.59 -21.14
CA TYR A 20 0.49 29.27 -20.50
C TYR A 20 1.60 28.34 -21.03
N ILE A 21 1.85 28.39 -22.34
CA ILE A 21 2.93 27.63 -22.99
C ILE A 21 4.30 28.15 -22.54
N THR A 22 4.45 29.47 -22.45
CA THR A 22 5.67 30.11 -21.97
C THR A 22 6.01 29.70 -20.54
N HIS A 23 5.01 29.58 -19.67
CA HIS A 23 5.22 29.04 -18.32
C HIS A 23 5.70 27.58 -18.35
N LEU A 24 5.08 26.71 -19.15
CA LEU A 24 5.47 25.30 -19.25
C LEU A 24 6.89 25.11 -19.82
N LEU A 25 7.29 25.95 -20.76
CA LEU A 25 8.66 26.02 -21.29
C LEU A 25 9.66 26.49 -20.22
N ASN A 26 9.32 27.56 -19.49
CA ASN A 26 10.18 28.12 -18.43
C ASN A 26 10.38 27.17 -17.24
N TYR A 27 9.42 26.29 -16.97
CA TYR A 27 9.55 25.23 -15.96
C TYR A 27 10.26 23.96 -16.48
N GLY A 28 10.67 23.92 -17.75
CA GLY A 28 11.38 22.77 -18.34
C GLY A 28 10.52 21.52 -18.50
N ILE A 29 9.19 21.67 -18.55
CA ILE A 29 8.21 20.59 -18.63
C ILE A 29 8.05 20.09 -20.07
N ILE A 30 8.13 21.00 -21.03
CA ILE A 30 8.10 20.75 -22.47
C ILE A 30 9.35 21.35 -23.11
N GLU A 31 9.80 20.77 -24.22
CA GLU A 31 10.77 21.36 -25.13
C GLU A 31 10.13 21.55 -26.50
N LYS A 32 10.57 22.57 -27.23
CA LYS A 32 10.12 22.83 -28.60
C LYS A 32 11.27 22.47 -29.54
N SER A 33 11.06 21.48 -30.39
CA SER A 33 11.97 21.13 -31.48
C SER A 33 11.26 21.39 -32.80
N ASP A 34 11.88 22.24 -33.62
CA ASP A 34 11.39 22.74 -34.91
C ASP A 34 9.98 23.38 -34.83
N GLU A 35 8.90 22.61 -34.77
CA GLU A 35 7.51 23.09 -34.58
C GLU A 35 6.63 22.20 -33.66
N GLU A 36 7.19 21.13 -33.09
CA GLU A 36 6.44 20.22 -32.20
C GLU A 36 6.86 20.40 -30.74
N TYR A 37 5.86 20.40 -29.85
CA TYR A 37 6.10 20.37 -28.41
C TYR A 37 6.27 18.92 -27.96
N SER A 38 7.48 18.55 -27.59
CA SER A 38 7.76 17.27 -26.94
C SER A 38 7.93 17.48 -25.45
N PHE A 39 7.68 16.42 -24.71
CA PHE A 39 7.78 16.44 -23.27
C PHE A 39 9.18 16.04 -22.83
N LYS A 40 9.82 16.84 -21.96
CA LYS A 40 11.06 16.43 -21.26
C LYS A 40 10.78 15.41 -20.13
N ILE A 41 9.66 14.69 -20.26
CA ILE A 41 8.91 13.98 -19.24
C ILE A 41 9.29 12.50 -19.23
N GLU A 42 10.41 12.21 -18.62
CA GLU A 42 10.57 10.91 -17.98
C GLU A 42 10.32 11.04 -16.48
N ALA A 43 10.91 12.04 -15.83
CA ALA A 43 10.73 12.30 -14.40
C ALA A 43 9.30 12.69 -14.02
N LEU A 44 8.63 13.54 -14.80
CA LEU A 44 7.26 13.97 -14.51
C LEU A 44 6.22 12.87 -14.86
N LYS A 45 6.52 11.98 -15.81
CA LYS A 45 5.70 10.79 -16.14
C LYS A 45 5.85 9.79 -15.02
N LEU A 46 7.07 9.53 -14.56
CA LEU A 46 7.32 8.73 -13.37
C LEU A 46 6.59 9.29 -12.16
N TYR A 47 6.63 10.62 -11.95
CA TYR A 47 5.94 11.28 -10.84
C TYR A 47 4.42 11.17 -10.94
N LEU A 48 3.82 11.49 -12.08
CA LEU A 48 2.37 11.42 -12.30
C LEU A 48 1.86 9.97 -12.33
N SER A 49 2.61 9.04 -12.92
CA SER A 49 2.29 7.61 -12.92
C SER A 49 2.42 7.01 -11.52
N ASN A 50 3.39 7.42 -10.71
CA ASN A 50 3.48 7.01 -9.31
C ASN A 50 2.34 7.60 -8.48
N LYS A 51 2.04 8.89 -8.67
CA LYS A 51 0.97 9.61 -7.94
C LYS A 51 -0.43 9.12 -8.32
N ASN A 52 -0.62 8.62 -9.53
CA ASN A 52 -1.92 8.19 -10.05
C ASN A 52 -1.98 6.68 -10.36
N LYS A 53 -1.02 5.89 -9.84
CA LYS A 53 -0.87 4.44 -10.13
C LYS A 53 -2.15 3.65 -9.91
N TYR A 54 -2.95 4.06 -8.93
CA TYR A 54 -4.20 3.42 -8.52
C TYR A 54 -5.44 4.28 -8.82
N LYS A 55 -5.39 5.18 -9.81
CA LYS A 55 -6.54 6.01 -10.20
C LYS A 55 -7.20 5.61 -11.52
N LYS A 56 -6.72 4.54 -12.16
CA LYS A 56 -7.36 4.00 -13.37
C LYS A 56 -8.79 3.56 -13.02
N ILE A 57 -9.74 4.04 -13.82
CA ILE A 57 -11.18 3.73 -13.76
C ILE A 57 -11.45 2.63 -14.80
N ASN A 58 -12.46 1.78 -14.58
CA ASN A 58 -12.85 0.67 -15.47
C ASN A 58 -11.80 -0.44 -15.61
N LEU A 59 -11.29 -0.95 -14.49
CA LEU A 59 -10.40 -2.11 -14.49
C LEU A 59 -11.17 -3.40 -14.72
N SER A 60 -10.60 -4.30 -15.51
CA SER A 60 -11.04 -5.69 -15.56
C SER A 60 -10.88 -6.36 -14.20
N THR A 61 -11.63 -7.43 -13.94
CA THR A 61 -11.50 -8.23 -12.70
C THR A 61 -10.06 -8.71 -12.49
N SER A 62 -9.35 -9.05 -13.56
CA SER A 62 -7.94 -9.46 -13.51
C SER A 62 -7.03 -8.31 -13.06
N GLU A 63 -7.19 -7.11 -13.62
CA GLU A 63 -6.41 -5.95 -13.22
C GLU A 63 -6.70 -5.55 -11.76
N LYS A 64 -7.95 -5.62 -11.30
CA LYS A 64 -8.30 -5.38 -9.89
C LYS A 64 -7.57 -6.35 -8.96
N GLN A 65 -7.59 -7.64 -9.30
CA GLN A 65 -6.91 -8.67 -8.51
C GLN A 65 -5.38 -8.50 -8.52
N SER A 66 -4.82 -8.11 -9.66
CA SER A 66 -3.39 -7.77 -9.77
C SER A 66 -3.02 -6.59 -8.87
N GLU A 67 -3.85 -5.54 -8.83
CA GLU A 67 -3.64 -4.39 -7.96
C GLU A 67 -3.71 -4.79 -6.48
N ILE A 68 -4.75 -5.53 -6.07
CA ILE A 68 -4.89 -6.03 -4.69
C ILE A 68 -3.66 -6.83 -4.28
N SER A 69 -3.25 -7.78 -5.12
CA SER A 69 -2.10 -8.65 -4.84
C SER A 69 -0.82 -7.83 -4.71
N THR A 70 -0.56 -6.92 -5.65
CA THR A 70 0.64 -6.07 -5.66
C THR A 70 0.71 -5.21 -4.40
N ARG A 71 -0.38 -4.53 -4.03
CA ARG A 71 -0.40 -3.65 -2.86
C ARG A 71 -0.23 -4.42 -1.56
N ARG A 72 -0.91 -5.56 -1.41
CA ARG A 72 -0.76 -6.42 -0.23
C ARG A 72 0.66 -6.98 -0.09
N ASN A 73 1.27 -7.42 -1.19
CA ASN A 73 2.65 -7.93 -1.21
C ASN A 73 3.66 -6.83 -0.82
N ASN A 74 3.41 -5.58 -1.21
CA ASN A 74 4.24 -4.44 -0.81
C ASN A 74 4.02 -4.01 0.64
N LEU A 75 2.79 -4.20 1.15
CA LEU A 75 2.40 -3.84 2.51
C LEU A 75 3.00 -4.76 3.56
N GLU A 76 2.93 -6.07 3.31
CA GLU A 76 3.24 -7.08 4.30
C GLU A 76 4.66 -6.94 4.89
N PRO A 77 5.75 -6.79 4.10
CA PRO A 77 7.09 -6.61 4.66
C PRO A 77 7.21 -5.37 5.56
N LYS A 78 6.48 -4.29 5.24
CA LYS A 78 6.49 -3.05 6.02
C LYS A 78 5.76 -3.23 7.35
N ILE A 79 4.54 -3.78 7.32
CA ILE A 79 3.80 -4.12 8.53
C ILE A 79 4.62 -5.08 9.41
N ARG A 80 5.26 -6.07 8.81
CA ARG A 80 6.11 -7.03 9.51
C ARG A 80 7.22 -6.36 10.30
N LYS A 81 7.93 -5.39 9.68
CA LYS A 81 8.96 -4.59 10.35
C LYS A 81 8.39 -3.79 11.53
N ILE A 82 7.23 -3.15 11.34
CA ILE A 82 6.55 -2.35 12.38
C ILE A 82 6.12 -3.21 13.56
N VAL A 83 5.47 -4.35 13.30
CA VAL A 83 5.02 -5.28 14.35
C VAL A 83 6.22 -5.78 15.16
N ARG A 84 7.32 -6.13 14.47
CA ARG A 84 8.56 -6.56 15.11
C ARG A 84 9.15 -5.47 16.01
N SER A 85 9.28 -4.24 15.51
CA SER A 85 9.89 -3.16 16.30
C SER A 85 9.00 -2.74 17.46
N GLN A 86 7.69 -2.62 17.25
CA GLN A 86 6.78 -2.13 18.29
C GLN A 86 6.57 -3.10 19.43
N LEU A 87 6.34 -4.39 19.13
CA LEU A 87 6.18 -5.37 20.20
C LEU A 87 7.45 -5.46 21.03
N LEU A 88 8.62 -5.42 20.39
CA LEU A 88 9.91 -5.43 21.10
C LEU A 88 10.09 -4.18 21.97
N ALA A 89 9.79 -2.99 21.45
CA ALA A 89 9.96 -1.73 22.17
C ALA A 89 9.02 -1.57 23.37
N PHE A 90 7.76 -2.01 23.24
CA PHE A 90 6.74 -1.84 24.29
C PHE A 90 6.72 -2.97 25.32
N LEU A 91 7.03 -4.21 24.92
CA LEU A 91 6.87 -5.39 25.77
C LEU A 91 8.21 -6.01 26.18
N GLY A 92 9.31 -5.66 25.51
CA GLY A 92 10.56 -6.40 25.61
C GLY A 92 10.50 -7.77 24.93
N GLU A 93 11.66 -8.42 24.79
CA GLU A 93 11.79 -9.61 23.93
C GLU A 93 10.94 -10.80 24.39
N ASN A 94 10.95 -11.13 25.68
CA ASN A 94 10.28 -12.32 26.19
C ASN A 94 8.76 -12.24 26.04
N GLU A 95 8.14 -11.12 26.42
CA GLU A 95 6.69 -10.97 26.28
C GLU A 95 6.28 -10.82 24.81
N ALA A 96 7.08 -10.13 23.99
CA ALA A 96 6.84 -10.05 22.55
C ALA A 96 6.87 -11.44 21.89
N LYS A 97 7.83 -12.31 22.24
CA LYS A 97 7.87 -13.71 21.78
C LYS A 97 6.59 -14.46 22.14
N LYS A 98 6.16 -14.39 23.40
CA LYS A 98 4.94 -15.07 23.86
C LYS A 98 3.72 -14.64 23.03
N LYS A 99 3.55 -13.34 22.78
CA LYS A 99 2.42 -12.83 21.96
C LYS A 99 2.43 -13.40 20.55
N ILE A 100 3.60 -13.46 19.90
CA ILE A 100 3.73 -13.99 18.53
C ILE A 100 3.51 -15.50 18.49
N ILE A 101 4.13 -16.25 19.40
CA ILE A 101 3.96 -17.70 19.46
C ILE A 101 2.48 -18.04 19.73
N ASN A 102 1.82 -17.32 20.63
CA ASN A 102 0.40 -17.48 20.89
C ASN A 102 -0.45 -17.26 19.63
N GLU A 103 -0.12 -16.26 18.82
CA GLU A 103 -0.85 -15.98 17.58
C GLU A 103 -0.60 -17.02 16.49
N LEU A 104 0.65 -17.44 16.30
CA LEU A 104 1.03 -18.34 15.21
C LEU A 104 0.71 -19.82 15.52
N TYR A 105 0.89 -20.21 16.78
CA TYR A 105 0.96 -21.62 17.19
C TYR A 105 0.00 -21.96 18.33
N GLY A 106 -0.59 -20.95 18.98
CA GLY A 106 -1.43 -21.13 20.16
C GLY A 106 -0.65 -21.22 21.47
N SER A 107 -1.34 -20.98 22.58
CA SER A 107 -0.74 -20.83 23.92
C SER A 107 -0.01 -22.07 24.44
N LYS A 108 -0.43 -23.27 24.01
CA LYS A 108 0.20 -24.53 24.41
C LYS A 108 1.62 -24.69 23.85
N LYS A 109 1.98 -23.96 22.79
CA LYS A 109 3.27 -24.05 22.11
C LYS A 109 4.30 -23.01 22.57
N VAL A 110 3.96 -22.15 23.53
CA VAL A 110 4.91 -21.12 24.02
C VAL A 110 6.25 -21.73 24.43
N ASN A 111 6.25 -22.70 25.33
CA ASN A 111 7.49 -23.29 25.84
C ASN A 111 8.35 -23.97 24.76
N GLU A 112 7.73 -24.50 23.70
CA GLU A 112 8.42 -25.16 22.59
C GLU A 112 9.21 -24.15 21.73
N TYR A 113 8.68 -22.95 21.52
CA TYR A 113 9.27 -21.96 20.60
C TYR A 113 10.01 -20.83 21.31
N MET A 114 9.93 -20.70 22.63
CA MET A 114 10.57 -19.60 23.38
C MET A 114 12.11 -19.56 23.26
N SER A 115 12.75 -20.69 22.97
CA SER A 115 14.20 -20.79 22.72
C SER A 115 14.64 -20.17 21.40
N HIS A 116 13.72 -19.97 20.43
CA HIS A 116 14.05 -19.34 19.16
C HIS A 116 14.33 -17.85 19.30
N ASN A 117 15.14 -17.32 18.38
CA ASN A 117 15.43 -15.90 18.32
C ASN A 117 14.16 -15.12 17.93
N TYR A 118 13.95 -13.95 18.55
CA TYR A 118 12.77 -13.13 18.26
C TYR A 118 12.67 -12.75 16.78
N SER A 119 13.81 -12.52 16.15
CA SER A 119 13.92 -12.22 14.72
C SER A 119 13.30 -13.30 13.83
N ASP A 120 13.44 -14.56 14.23
CA ASP A 120 13.15 -15.70 13.39
C ASP A 120 11.66 -15.80 13.08
N PHE A 121 10.79 -15.43 14.03
CA PHE A 121 9.33 -15.43 13.84
C PHE A 121 8.84 -14.48 12.75
N PHE A 122 9.70 -13.55 12.30
CA PHE A 122 9.40 -12.63 11.22
C PHE A 122 10.08 -13.03 9.91
N GLU A 123 10.89 -14.08 9.88
CA GLU A 123 11.51 -14.58 8.65
C GLU A 123 10.52 -15.47 7.89
N PRO A 124 10.06 -15.08 6.68
CA PRO A 124 9.06 -15.85 5.92
C PRO A 124 9.48 -17.30 5.63
N ASN A 125 10.79 -17.54 5.55
CA ASN A 125 11.37 -18.87 5.28
C ASN A 125 11.38 -19.78 6.52
N LYS A 126 11.23 -19.23 7.72
CA LYS A 126 11.28 -19.98 8.99
C LYS A 126 9.88 -20.19 9.56
N HIS A 127 9.05 -19.15 9.56
CA HIS A 127 7.72 -19.18 10.15
C HIS A 127 6.70 -18.55 9.20
N ASN A 128 5.57 -19.25 9.00
CA ASN A 128 4.49 -18.82 8.12
C ASN A 128 3.64 -17.70 8.78
N ILE A 129 4.20 -16.49 8.86
CA ILE A 129 3.49 -15.30 9.34
C ILE A 129 2.90 -14.54 8.15
N TYR A 130 1.59 -14.68 7.96
CA TYR A 130 0.87 -14.00 6.89
C TYR A 130 0.40 -12.60 7.33
N LEU A 131 0.07 -11.74 6.35
CA LEU A 131 -0.50 -10.41 6.61
C LEU A 131 -1.69 -10.44 7.59
N LYS A 132 -2.56 -11.46 7.51
CA LYS A 132 -3.67 -11.64 8.46
C LYS A 132 -3.18 -11.80 9.91
N ASN A 133 -2.15 -12.59 10.14
CA ASN A 133 -1.58 -12.79 11.49
C ASN A 133 -0.99 -11.49 12.03
N LEU A 134 -0.36 -10.69 11.15
CA LEU A 134 0.18 -9.38 11.53
C LEU A 134 -0.94 -8.41 11.95
N PHE A 135 -2.07 -8.40 11.23
CA PHE A 135 -3.24 -7.61 11.61
C PHE A 135 -3.84 -8.08 12.94
N GLU A 136 -3.95 -9.38 13.18
CA GLU A 136 -4.39 -9.91 14.47
C GLU A 136 -3.45 -9.53 15.61
N LEU A 137 -2.13 -9.56 15.39
CA LEU A 137 -1.15 -9.12 16.39
C LEU A 137 -1.34 -7.65 16.75
N ILE A 138 -1.55 -6.78 15.76
CA ILE A 138 -1.82 -5.36 15.98
C ILE A 138 -3.11 -5.19 16.80
N ARG A 139 -4.19 -5.84 16.36
CA ARG A 139 -5.51 -5.75 16.99
C ARG A 139 -5.48 -6.19 18.46
N LYS A 140 -4.89 -7.34 18.75
CA LYS A 140 -4.81 -7.91 20.12
C LYS A 140 -3.86 -7.15 21.05
N ASN A 141 -2.94 -6.37 20.51
CA ASN A 141 -1.96 -5.59 21.28
C ASN A 141 -2.06 -4.10 20.94
N TRP A 142 -3.29 -3.60 20.74
CA TRP A 142 -3.57 -2.28 20.19
C TRP A 142 -2.85 -1.13 20.91
N ASP A 143 -2.67 -1.24 22.22
CA ASP A 143 -1.95 -0.24 23.01
C ASP A 143 -0.53 0.05 22.51
N CYS A 144 0.13 -0.93 21.88
CA CYS A 144 1.47 -0.77 21.28
C CYS A 144 1.44 0.01 19.94
N PHE A 145 0.26 0.12 19.32
CA PHE A 145 0.10 0.58 17.94
C PHE A 145 -0.84 1.79 17.79
N LYS A 146 -1.62 2.15 18.81
CA LYS A 146 -2.63 3.20 18.74
C LYS A 146 -2.10 4.55 18.21
N PHE A 147 -0.86 4.91 18.56
CA PHE A 147 -0.23 6.15 18.08
C PHE A 147 0.27 6.09 16.63
N ILE A 148 0.49 4.88 16.08
CA ILE A 148 0.90 4.71 14.68
C ILE A 148 -0.29 4.92 13.76
N PHE A 149 -1.42 4.34 14.12
CA PHE A 149 -2.62 4.36 13.27
C PHE A 149 -3.54 5.53 13.57
N ASP A 150 -3.39 6.18 14.72
CA ASP A 150 -4.11 7.40 15.11
C ASP A 150 -5.63 7.27 14.87
N THR A 151 -6.18 6.18 15.40
CA THR A 151 -7.59 5.81 15.25
C THR A 151 -8.00 4.87 16.39
N ASN A 152 -9.20 4.29 16.32
CA ASN A 152 -9.62 3.23 17.24
C ASN A 152 -9.41 1.84 16.61
N VAL A 153 -9.40 0.81 17.47
CA VAL A 153 -9.11 -0.57 17.07
C VAL A 153 -10.18 -1.10 16.11
N GLU A 154 -11.43 -0.65 16.25
CA GLU A 154 -12.57 -1.08 15.42
C GLU A 154 -12.43 -0.60 13.97
N ILE A 155 -11.98 0.65 13.76
CA ILE A 155 -11.73 1.21 12.42
C ILE A 155 -10.54 0.48 11.77
N PHE A 156 -9.47 0.23 12.53
CA PHE A 156 -8.34 -0.57 12.06
C PHE A 156 -8.79 -1.99 11.67
N GLU A 157 -9.57 -2.65 12.53
CA GLU A 157 -10.09 -3.99 12.29
C GLU A 157 -10.93 -4.04 11.02
N ALA A 158 -11.90 -3.13 10.86
CA ALA A 158 -12.75 -3.04 9.66
C ALA A 158 -11.91 -2.91 8.37
N LYS A 159 -10.91 -2.01 8.37
CA LYS A 159 -10.02 -1.81 7.20
C LYS A 159 -9.15 -3.03 6.93
N SER A 160 -8.61 -3.66 7.98
CA SER A 160 -7.75 -4.84 7.85
C SER A 160 -8.50 -6.08 7.36
N ILE A 161 -9.75 -6.27 7.79
CA ILE A 161 -10.67 -7.27 7.27
C ILE A 161 -10.89 -7.06 5.77
N LEU A 162 -11.18 -5.82 5.35
CA LEU A 162 -11.41 -5.47 3.96
C LEU A 162 -10.18 -5.79 3.08
N ILE A 163 -8.99 -5.37 3.52
CA ILE A 163 -7.72 -5.62 2.83
C ILE A 163 -7.45 -7.13 2.69
N ASN A 164 -7.84 -7.94 3.68
CA ASN A 164 -7.61 -9.38 3.63
C ASN A 164 -8.71 -10.17 2.90
N TYR A 165 -9.95 -9.65 2.87
CA TYR A 165 -11.11 -10.30 2.25
C TYR A 165 -10.92 -10.48 0.74
N TYR A 166 -10.48 -9.42 0.04
CA TYR A 166 -10.33 -9.44 -1.42
C TYR A 166 -9.10 -10.20 -1.93
N ARG A 167 -8.37 -10.93 -1.05
CA ARG A 167 -7.22 -11.76 -1.44
C ARG A 167 -7.61 -12.94 -2.35
N LYS A 168 -8.83 -13.47 -2.24
CA LYS A 168 -9.22 -14.71 -2.94
C LYS A 168 -9.53 -14.41 -4.42
N GLY A 169 -8.65 -14.88 -5.29
CA GLY A 169 -8.80 -14.94 -6.74
C GLY A 169 -8.70 -16.38 -7.25
N ASP A 170 -9.47 -17.32 -6.69
CA ASP A 170 -9.68 -18.59 -7.39
C ASP A 170 -10.43 -18.27 -8.69
N ALA A 171 -10.06 -18.91 -9.79
CA ALA A 171 -10.38 -18.58 -11.19
C ALA A 171 -11.89 -18.49 -11.57
N HIS A 172 -12.78 -18.61 -10.59
CA HIS A 172 -14.22 -18.35 -10.67
C HIS A 172 -14.64 -17.12 -9.83
N ALA A 173 -13.68 -16.26 -9.48
CA ALA A 173 -13.83 -15.13 -8.58
C ALA A 173 -15.11 -14.35 -8.88
N SER A 174 -15.99 -14.33 -7.89
CA SER A 174 -17.10 -13.40 -7.76
C SER A 174 -16.61 -12.02 -8.22
N LYS A 175 -17.27 -11.46 -9.25
CA LYS A 175 -16.92 -10.15 -9.82
C LYS A 175 -16.76 -9.15 -8.68
N ILE A 176 -15.54 -8.63 -8.45
CA ILE A 176 -15.34 -7.52 -7.52
C ILE A 176 -16.02 -6.31 -8.15
N SER A 177 -17.07 -5.81 -7.51
CA SER A 177 -17.77 -4.60 -8.00
C SER A 177 -16.82 -3.40 -7.96
N ASP A 178 -17.11 -2.35 -8.74
CA ASP A 178 -16.29 -1.13 -8.67
C ASP A 178 -16.38 -0.50 -7.27
N SER A 179 -17.55 -0.53 -6.63
CA SER A 179 -17.76 -0.03 -5.27
C SER A 179 -16.90 -0.77 -4.22
N ASP A 180 -16.90 -2.10 -4.29
CA ASP A 180 -16.07 -2.95 -3.43
C ASP A 180 -14.58 -2.63 -3.59
N PHE A 181 -14.16 -2.47 -4.85
CA PHE A 181 -12.79 -2.17 -5.18
C PHE A 181 -12.36 -0.77 -4.73
N GLN A 182 -13.23 0.24 -4.83
CA GLN A 182 -12.96 1.56 -4.26
C GLN A 182 -12.85 1.51 -2.74
N SER A 183 -13.68 0.70 -2.07
CA SER A 183 -13.59 0.50 -0.63
C SER A 183 -12.24 -0.11 -0.26
N PHE A 184 -11.78 -1.12 -1.00
CA PHE A 184 -10.43 -1.68 -0.86
C PHE A 184 -9.36 -0.61 -1.03
N ARG A 185 -9.40 0.19 -2.12
CA ARG A 185 -8.42 1.25 -2.37
C ARG A 185 -8.35 2.23 -1.22
N GLY A 186 -9.48 2.71 -0.71
CA GLY A 186 -9.52 3.65 0.41
C GLY A 186 -8.94 3.07 1.71
N ALA A 187 -9.24 1.81 2.04
CA ALA A 187 -8.62 1.15 3.20
C ALA A 187 -7.11 0.96 3.01
N MET A 188 -6.69 0.60 1.80
CA MET A 188 -5.29 0.34 1.46
C MET A 188 -4.45 1.61 1.44
N GLU A 189 -4.98 2.72 0.90
CA GLU A 189 -4.33 4.04 0.90
C GLU A 189 -4.12 4.54 2.33
N TRP A 190 -5.16 4.47 3.16
CA TRP A 190 -5.06 4.83 4.57
C TRP A 190 -3.98 4.00 5.29
N MET A 191 -3.93 2.69 5.04
CA MET A 191 -2.94 1.81 5.66
C MET A 191 -1.51 2.13 5.20
N GLU A 192 -1.31 2.37 3.90
CA GLU A 192 -0.02 2.76 3.33
C GLU A 192 0.46 4.10 3.89
N GLU A 193 -0.43 5.08 4.02
CA GLU A 193 -0.12 6.39 4.59
C GLU A 193 0.37 6.28 6.04
N LYS A 194 -0.39 5.59 6.90
CA LYS A 194 -0.01 5.42 8.32
C LYS A 194 1.33 4.73 8.50
N ILE A 195 1.62 3.74 7.65
CA ILE A 195 2.90 3.03 7.65
C ILE A 195 4.04 3.91 7.16
N LEU A 196 3.82 4.67 6.09
CA LEU A 196 4.84 5.55 5.52
C LEU A 196 5.25 6.62 6.53
N ASN A 197 4.28 7.27 7.19
CA ASN A 197 4.54 8.29 8.21
C ASN A 197 5.31 7.76 9.43
N PHE A 198 5.21 6.47 9.72
CA PHE A 198 5.94 5.85 10.82
C PHE A 198 7.35 5.40 10.44
N LEU A 199 7.57 5.07 9.16
CA LEU A 199 8.86 4.58 8.65
C LEU A 199 9.77 5.70 8.12
N SER A 200 9.22 6.89 7.87
CA SER A 200 9.94 8.13 7.52
C SER A 200 10.62 8.74 8.73
#